data_AF-Q1JVE1-F1
#
_entry.id   AF-Q1JVE1-F1
#
_cell.length_a   1.000
_cell.length_b   1.000
_cell.length_c   1.000
_cell.angle_alpha   90.00
_cell.angle_beta   90.00
_cell.angle_gamma   90.00
#
_symmetry.space_group_name_H-M   'P 1'
#
loop_
_entity.id
_entity.type
_entity.pdbx_description
1 polymer ?
#
loop_
_entity_poly.entity_id
_entity_poly.type
_entity_poly.pdbx_seq_one_letter_code
_entity_poly.pdbx_strand_id
1 'polypeptide(L)'
;MDNEELYRRTLALWGEQAQYAQAVEECAELCAALMHYRREKVAPQQVIDELADVTLMIGQLTWMFGTDRVAEAVERKRGKLERLMDKEASEKG
;
A
#
# COMPACT_ATOMS: atom_id res chain seq x y z
N MET A 1 16.42 -7.66 12.14
CA MET A 1 16.61 -6.32 11.54
C MET A 1 15.26 -5.63 11.63
N ASP A 2 15.21 -4.43 12.18
CA ASP A 2 13.99 -3.63 12.20
C ASP A 2 13.73 -3.04 10.79
N ASN A 3 12.47 -2.73 10.49
CA ASN A 3 12.03 -2.17 9.21
C ASN A 3 12.74 -0.85 8.89
N GLU A 4 13.00 0.01 9.88
CA GLU A 4 13.75 1.25 9.63
C GLU A 4 15.18 0.99 9.13
N GLU A 5 15.86 -0.01 9.68
CA GLU A 5 17.20 -0.38 9.24
C GLU A 5 17.17 -1.00 7.84
N LEU A 6 16.14 -1.79 7.53
CA LEU A 6 15.93 -2.30 6.17
C LEU A 6 15.74 -1.14 5.17
N TYR A 7 14.84 -0.20 5.46
CA TYR A 7 14.50 0.90 4.55
C TYR A 7 15.67 1.87 4.35
N ARG A 8 16.42 2.14 5.42
CA ARG A 8 17.65 2.94 5.34
C ARG A 8 18.67 2.27 4.41
N ARG A 9 18.82 0.95 4.49
CA ARG A 9 19.75 0.19 3.63
C ARG A 9 19.29 0.16 2.17
N THR A 10 18.00 -0.04 1.89
CA THR A 10 17.50 -0.01 0.51
C THR A 10 17.72 1.36 -0.13
N LEU A 11 17.47 2.43 0.64
CA LEU A 11 17.71 3.78 0.19
C LEU A 11 19.20 4.07 -0.05
N ALA A 12 20.08 3.61 0.84
CA ALA A 12 21.53 3.78 0.68
C ALA A 12 22.11 3.02 -0.52
N LEU A 13 21.52 1.87 -0.87
CA LEU A 13 21.99 1.02 -1.97
C LEU A 13 21.51 1.49 -3.34
N TRP A 14 20.23 1.90 -3.44
CA TRP A 14 19.58 2.13 -4.75
C TRP A 14 19.00 3.53 -4.93
N GLY A 15 18.90 4.31 -3.86
CA GLY A 15 18.39 5.69 -3.91
C GLY A 15 16.87 5.79 -4.05
N GLU A 16 16.35 7.02 -3.88
CA GLU A 16 14.92 7.30 -3.79
C GLU A 16 14.15 6.92 -5.06
N GLN A 17 14.71 7.24 -6.23
CA GLN A 17 14.05 7.00 -7.52
C GLN A 17 13.81 5.51 -7.77
N ALA A 18 14.73 4.65 -7.34
CA ALA A 18 14.55 3.21 -7.42
C ALA A 18 13.42 2.72 -6.49
N GLN A 19 13.26 3.32 -5.30
CA GLN A 19 12.15 2.96 -4.40
C GLN A 19 10.80 3.37 -4.99
N TYR A 20 10.73 4.54 -5.65
CA TYR A 20 9.51 4.97 -6.35
C TYR A 20 9.17 4.04 -7.53
N ALA A 21 10.17 3.68 -8.34
CA ALA A 21 9.98 2.75 -9.46
C ALA A 21 9.49 1.38 -8.98
N GLN A 22 10.14 0.82 -7.95
CA GLN A 22 9.74 -0.46 -7.37
C GLN A 22 8.32 -0.40 -6.81
N ALA A 23 7.94 0.65 -6.08
CA ALA A 23 6.59 0.77 -5.54
C ALA A 23 5.52 0.83 -6.65
N VAL A 24 5.84 1.42 -7.80
CA VAL A 24 4.97 1.43 -8.98
C VAL A 24 4.84 0.03 -9.58
N GLU A 25 5.94 -0.71 -9.67
CA GLU A 25 5.99 -2.09 -10.17
C GLU A 25 5.13 -3.03 -9.30
N GLU A 26 5.35 -3.07 -7.98
CA GLU A 26 4.56 -3.91 -7.06
C GLU A 26 3.06 -3.58 -7.11
N CYS A 27 2.71 -2.28 -7.24
CA CYS A 27 1.31 -1.88 -7.39
C CYS A 27 0.70 -2.39 -8.71
N ALA A 28 1.47 -2.43 -9.80
CA ALA A 28 1.04 -2.98 -11.07
C ALA A 28 0.86 -4.51 -11.01
N GLU A 29 1.75 -5.21 -10.30
CA GLU A 29 1.68 -6.65 -10.08
C GLU A 29 0.45 -7.02 -9.22
N LEU A 30 0.20 -6.29 -8.13
CA LEU A 30 -1.03 -6.43 -7.35
C LEU A 30 -2.30 -6.19 -8.19
N CYS A 31 -2.29 -5.17 -9.06
CA CYS A 31 -3.42 -4.93 -9.97
C CYS A 31 -3.63 -6.12 -10.92
N ALA A 32 -2.56 -6.69 -11.48
CA ALA A 32 -2.63 -7.86 -12.33
C ALA A 32 -3.16 -9.08 -11.56
N ALA A 33 -2.63 -9.37 -10.38
CA ALA A 33 -3.06 -10.49 -9.53
C ALA A 33 -4.54 -10.40 -9.17
N LEU A 34 -5.04 -9.21 -8.78
CA LEU A 34 -6.47 -9.00 -8.51
C LEU A 34 -7.35 -9.24 -9.75
N MET A 35 -6.92 -8.78 -10.93
CA MET A 35 -7.64 -9.03 -12.18
C MET A 35 -7.69 -10.52 -12.54
N HIS A 36 -6.59 -11.24 -12.32
CA HIS A 36 -6.53 -12.68 -12.53
C HIS A 36 -7.37 -13.45 -11.51
N TYR A 37 -7.33 -13.05 -10.23
CA TYR A 37 -8.08 -13.66 -9.16
C TYR A 37 -9.59 -13.51 -9.38
N ARG A 38 -10.05 -12.32 -9.79
CA ARG A 38 -11.45 -12.06 -10.16
C ARG A 38 -11.96 -12.95 -11.31
N ARG A 39 -11.04 -13.44 -12.15
CA ARG A 39 -11.33 -14.34 -13.28
C ARG A 39 -11.09 -15.81 -12.93
N GLU A 40 -10.86 -16.13 -11.65
CA GLU A 40 -10.54 -17.47 -11.14
C GLU A 40 -9.29 -18.10 -11.79
N LYS A 41 -8.36 -17.25 -12.27
CA LYS A 41 -7.16 -17.70 -13.00
C LYS A 41 -5.95 -17.97 -12.10
N VAL A 42 -5.99 -17.54 -10.85
CA VAL A 42 -4.89 -17.66 -9.89
C VAL A 42 -5.44 -17.98 -8.50
N ALA A 43 -4.62 -18.60 -7.66
CA ALA A 43 -4.95 -18.87 -6.27
C ALA A 43 -4.95 -17.58 -5.43
N PRO A 44 -5.70 -17.53 -4.31
CA PRO A 44 -5.66 -16.39 -3.38
C PRO A 44 -4.25 -16.06 -2.88
N GLN A 45 -3.37 -17.07 -2.78
CA GLN A 45 -2.00 -16.89 -2.31
C GLN A 45 -1.23 -15.89 -3.16
N GLN A 46 -1.44 -15.88 -4.49
CA GLN A 46 -0.75 -14.93 -5.36
C GLN A 46 -1.13 -13.48 -5.01
N VAL A 47 -2.41 -13.21 -4.72
CA VAL A 47 -2.83 -11.87 -4.27
C VAL A 47 -2.23 -11.52 -2.91
N ILE A 48 -2.09 -12.48 -2.01
CA ILE A 48 -1.50 -12.29 -0.68
C ILE A 48 -0.01 -11.91 -0.80
N ASP A 49 0.72 -12.57 -1.70
CA ASP A 49 2.13 -12.29 -1.94
C ASP A 49 2.30 -10.86 -2.48
N GLU A 50 1.55 -10.46 -3.53
CA GLU A 50 1.62 -9.09 -4.05
C GLU A 50 1.18 -8.02 -3.01
N LEU A 51 0.23 -8.37 -2.13
CA LEU A 51 -0.15 -7.48 -1.02
C LEU A 51 1.00 -7.29 -0.03
N ALA A 52 1.79 -8.33 0.23
CA ALA A 52 2.94 -8.25 1.11
C ALA A 52 4.04 -7.37 0.50
N ASP A 53 4.30 -7.52 -0.80
CA ASP A 53 5.31 -6.73 -1.51
C ASP A 53 4.93 -5.25 -1.57
N VAL A 54 3.68 -4.94 -1.94
CA VAL A 54 3.14 -3.57 -1.87
C VAL A 54 3.19 -3.02 -0.45
N THR A 55 2.89 -3.82 0.57
CA THR A 55 2.94 -3.38 1.98
C THR A 55 4.36 -2.97 2.38
N LEU A 56 5.37 -3.74 1.97
CA LEU A 56 6.77 -3.42 2.23
C LEU A 56 7.19 -2.11 1.55
N MET A 57 6.82 -1.94 0.27
CA MET A 57 7.11 -0.72 -0.48
C MET A 57 6.39 0.51 0.09
N ILE A 58 5.12 0.38 0.50
CA ILE A 58 4.40 1.44 1.21
C ILE A 58 5.10 1.78 2.52
N GLY A 59 5.63 0.78 3.24
CA GLY A 59 6.42 0.98 4.45
C GLY A 59 7.67 1.85 4.20
N GLN A 60 8.43 1.54 3.14
CA GLN A 60 9.60 2.34 2.73
C GLN A 60 9.20 3.77 2.39
N LEU A 61 8.18 3.96 1.54
CA LEU A 61 7.72 5.28 1.16
C LEU A 61 7.18 6.07 2.36
N THR A 62 6.47 5.41 3.27
CA THR A 62 5.96 6.02 4.50
C THR A 62 7.10 6.57 5.34
N TRP A 63 8.17 5.80 5.50
CA TRP A 63 9.36 6.25 6.20
C TRP A 63 10.05 7.42 5.47
N MET A 64 10.19 7.35 4.14
CA MET A 64 10.81 8.40 3.32
C MET A 64 10.03 9.73 3.35
N PHE A 65 8.70 9.69 3.30
CA PHE A 65 7.85 10.89 3.31
C PHE A 65 7.54 11.39 4.73
N GLY A 66 7.89 10.62 5.76
CA GLY A 66 7.69 10.90 7.17
C GLY A 66 6.46 10.18 7.72
N THR A 67 6.70 9.21 8.61
CA THR A 67 5.68 8.34 9.20
C THR A 67 4.50 9.12 9.81
N ASP A 68 4.78 10.15 10.60
CA ASP A 68 3.75 10.97 11.24
C ASP A 68 2.87 11.69 10.21
N ARG A 69 3.49 12.25 9.16
CA ARG A 69 2.78 12.98 8.10
C ARG A 69 1.84 12.07 7.32
N VAL A 70 2.28 10.85 7.04
CA VAL A 70 1.47 9.84 6.35
C VAL A 70 0.37 9.34 7.27
N ALA A 71 0.66 9.07 8.55
CA ALA A 71 -0.33 8.63 9.54
C ALA A 71 -1.47 9.65 9.70
N GLU A 72 -1.13 10.93 9.85
CA GLU A 72 -2.13 12.01 9.89
C GLU A 72 -2.98 12.07 8.61
N ALA A 73 -2.37 11.85 7.44
CA ALA A 73 -3.08 11.83 6.16
C ALA A 73 -4.05 10.64 6.06
N VAL A 74 -3.65 9.46 6.56
CA VAL A 74 -4.49 8.27 6.65
C VAL A 74 -5.68 8.54 7.57
N GLU A 75 -5.45 9.12 8.75
CA GLU A 75 -6.52 9.40 9.72
C GLU A 75 -7.56 10.37 9.16
N ARG A 76 -7.12 11.45 8.50
CA ARG A 76 -8.02 12.37 7.81
C ARG A 76 -8.84 11.68 6.72
N LYS A 77 -8.26 10.72 6.00
CA LYS A 77 -8.96 9.95 4.96
C LYS A 77 -9.94 8.94 5.56
N ARG A 78 -9.57 8.26 6.65
CA ARG A 78 -10.45 7.35 7.41
C ARG A 78 -11.70 8.07 7.89
N GLY A 79 -11.57 9.20 8.58
CA GLY A 79 -12.73 9.95 9.04
C GLY A 79 -13.63 10.46 7.92
N LYS A 80 -13.08 10.72 6.71
CA LYS A 80 -13.90 11.03 5.53
C LYS A 80 -14.68 9.80 5.05
N LEU A 81 -14.05 8.62 5.04
CA LEU A 81 -14.68 7.38 4.63
C LEU A 81 -15.81 6.96 5.58
N GLU A 82 -15.59 7.08 6.89
CA GLU A 82 -16.62 6.82 7.91
C GLU A 82 -17.86 7.69 7.69
N ARG A 83 -17.67 9.00 7.48
CA ARG A 83 -18.78 9.91 7.16
C ARG A 83 -19.51 9.56 5.86
N LEU A 84 -18.80 9.07 4.84
CA LEU A 84 -19.42 8.62 3.59
C LEU A 84 -20.29 7.38 3.83
N MET A 85 -19.80 6.43 4.63
CA MET A 85 -20.55 5.22 4.99
C MET A 85 -21.81 5.54 5.81
N ASP A 86 -21.72 6.45 6.78
CA ASP A 86 -22.86 6.87 7.59
C ASP A 86 -23.95 7.52 6.73
N LYS A 87 -23.54 8.40 5.79
CA LYS A 87 -24.47 9.03 4.85
C LYS A 87 -25.17 7.99 3.98
N GLU A 88 -24.44 7.08 3.36
CA GLU A 88 -24.99 6.01 2.53
C GLU A 88 -25.93 5.07 3.30
N ALA A 89 -25.65 4.81 4.58
CA ALA A 89 -26.53 4.03 5.44
C ALA A 89 -27.84 4.77 5.77
N SER A 90 -27.75 6.08 6.01
CA SER A 90 -28.92 6.92 6.30
C SER A 90 -29.84 7.16 5.08
N GLU A 91 -29.31 7.09 3.86
CA GLU A 91 -30.08 7.25 2.61
C GLU A 91 -30.74 5.95 2.13
N LYS A 92 -30.37 4.79 2.71
CA LYS A 92 -30.91 3.46 2.38
C LYS A 92 -31.93 2.93 3.39
N GLY A 93 -32.10 3.60 4.53
CA GLY A 93 -33.09 3.28 5.57
C GLY A 93 -34.35 4.13 5.44
#